data_AF-A0AAP0JRX4-F1
#
_entry.id   AF-A0AAP0JRX4-F1
#
_cell.length_a   1.000
_cell.length_b   1.000
_cell.length_c   1.000
_cell.angle_alpha   90.00
_cell.angle_beta   90.00
_cell.angle_gamma   90.00
#
_symmetry.space_group_name_H-M   'P 1'
#
loop_
_entity.id
_entity.type
_entity.pdbx_description
1 polymer ?
#
loop_
_entity_poly.entity_id
_entity_poly.type
_entity_poly.pdbx_seq_one_letter_code
_entity_poly.pdbx_strand_id
1 'polypeptide(L)' 'MLRSLTIAHFTNLTKLPEWLGNLASLEKLYIHNCENLIHLPSKEQMQRLTFIKELSIWECPHLKKRCSSSSSR' A
#
# COMPACT_ATOMS: atom_id res chain seq x y z
N MET A 1 11.72 -15.45 4.77
CA MET A 1 10.68 -14.48 5.18
C MET A 1 10.95 -13.17 4.48
N LEU A 2 9.96 -12.61 3.78
CA LEU A 2 10.11 -11.34 3.08
C LEU A 2 9.91 -10.19 4.08
N ARG A 3 10.91 -9.32 4.22
CA ARG A 3 10.88 -8.17 5.15
C ARG A 3 10.69 -6.84 4.42
N SER A 4 11.00 -6.77 3.14
CA SER A 4 10.90 -5.54 2.36
C SER A 4 10.36 -5.85 0.98
N LEU A 5 9.40 -5.05 0.53
CA LEU A 5 8.76 -5.17 -0.77
C LEU A 5 8.72 -3.79 -1.43
N THR A 6 9.17 -3.74 -2.68
CA THR A 6 9.16 -2.53 -3.49
C THR A 6 8.32 -2.78 -4.74
N ILE A 7 7.37 -1.90 -4.99
CA ILE A 7 6.48 -1.94 -6.15
C ILE A 7 6.72 -0.64 -6.93
N ALA A 8 7.30 -0.78 -8.11
CA ALA A 8 7.83 0.35 -8.87
C ALA A 8 7.39 0.26 -10.33
N HIS A 9 7.08 1.39 -10.96
CA HIS A 9 6.84 1.48 -12.41
C HIS A 9 5.70 0.58 -12.94
N PHE A 10 4.72 0.26 -12.09
CA PHE A 10 3.57 -0.54 -12.50
C PHE A 10 2.46 0.35 -13.07
N THR A 11 2.43 0.46 -14.38
CA THR A 11 1.41 1.22 -15.11
C THR A 11 0.10 0.46 -15.27
N ASN A 12 0.06 -0.87 -15.08
CA ASN A 12 -1.18 -1.65 -15.23
C ASN A 12 -1.83 -1.98 -13.87
N LEU A 13 -1.19 -1.59 -12.77
CA LEU A 13 -1.62 -1.94 -11.43
C LEU A 13 -2.63 -0.92 -10.92
N THR A 14 -3.92 -1.25 -11.03
CA THR A 14 -5.00 -0.38 -10.55
C THR A 14 -5.28 -0.52 -9.06
N LYS A 15 -5.00 -1.70 -8.51
CA LYS A 15 -5.15 -2.06 -7.11
C LYS A 15 -4.03 -2.99 -6.69
N LEU A 16 -3.66 -2.93 -5.43
CA LEU A 16 -2.76 -3.93 -4.87
C LEU A 16 -3.47 -5.28 -4.68
N PRO A 17 -2.78 -6.40 -4.97
CA PRO A 17 -3.34 -7.73 -4.89
C PRO A 17 -3.48 -8.22 -3.44
N GLU A 18 -4.38 -9.17 -3.23
CA GLU A 18 -4.74 -9.63 -1.88
C GLU A 18 -3.64 -10.41 -1.16
N TRP A 19 -2.75 -11.06 -1.92
CA TRP A 19 -1.61 -11.79 -1.37
C TRP A 19 -0.66 -10.91 -0.57
N LEU A 20 -0.69 -9.58 -0.79
CA LEU A 20 0.07 -8.63 0.02
C LEU A 20 -0.28 -8.78 1.51
N GLY A 21 -1.55 -8.99 1.84
CA GLY A 21 -2.00 -9.23 3.21
C GLY A 21 -1.52 -10.56 3.81
N ASN A 22 -0.97 -11.47 3.01
CA ASN A 22 -0.39 -12.73 3.51
C ASN A 22 1.09 -12.58 3.87
N LEU A 23 1.71 -11.43 3.57
CA LEU A 23 3.10 -11.14 3.92
C LEU A 23 3.20 -10.64 5.37
N ALA A 24 2.85 -11.50 6.33
CA ALA A 24 2.83 -11.16 7.74
C ALA A 24 4.20 -10.67 8.26
N SER A 25 5.32 -11.15 7.70
CA SER A 25 6.68 -10.72 8.11
C SER A 25 7.16 -9.43 7.44
N LEU A 26 6.34 -8.76 6.63
CA LEU A 26 6.75 -7.57 5.89
C LEU A 26 6.92 -6.38 6.82
N GLU A 27 8.14 -5.82 6.85
CA GLU A 27 8.50 -4.66 7.67
C GLU A 27 8.49 -3.36 6.85
N LYS A 28 8.76 -3.44 5.55
CA LYS A 28 8.89 -2.26 4.68
C LYS A 28 8.14 -2.45 3.38
N LEU A 29 7.28 -1.49 3.03
CA LEU A 29 6.55 -1.44 1.77
C LEU A 29 6.78 -0.10 1.09
N TYR A 30 7.40 -0.15 -0.08
CA TYR A 30 7.67 1.01 -0.93
C TYR A 30 6.84 0.90 -2.21
N ILE A 31 6.09 1.94 -2.54
CA ILE A 31 5.31 1.99 -3.78
C ILE A 31 5.66 3.28 -4.50
N HIS A 32 6.15 3.19 -5.73
CA HIS A 32 6.49 4.38 -6.48
C HIS A 32 6.26 4.27 -7.97
N ASN A 33 6.04 5.43 -8.60
CA ASN A 33 5.80 5.55 -10.03
C ASN A 33 4.73 4.56 -10.56
N CYS A 34 3.66 4.36 -9.79
CA CYS A 34 2.53 3.51 -10.16
C CYS A 34 1.36 4.40 -10.58
N GLU A 35 1.39 4.82 -11.84
CA GLU A 35 0.50 5.87 -12.36
C GLU A 35 -0.97 5.50 -12.25
N ASN A 36 -1.34 4.28 -12.63
CA ASN A 36 -2.73 3.84 -12.62
C ASN A 36 -3.18 3.26 -11.27
N LEU A 37 -2.36 3.33 -10.21
CA LEU A 37 -2.75 2.82 -8.90
C LEU A 37 -3.79 3.75 -8.26
N ILE A 38 -5.03 3.28 -8.16
CA ILE A 38 -6.15 4.07 -7.63
C ILE A 38 -6.37 3.75 -6.14
N HIS A 39 -6.15 2.49 -5.76
CA HIS A 39 -6.48 1.99 -4.42
C HIS A 39 -5.34 1.19 -3.78
N LEU A 40 -5.06 1.51 -2.52
CA LEU A 40 -4.30 0.66 -1.60
C LEU A 40 -5.11 -0.59 -1.21
N PRO A 41 -4.48 -1.63 -0.63
CA PRO A 41 -5.21 -2.79 -0.15
C PRO A 41 -6.24 -2.40 0.91
N SER A 42 -7.28 -3.22 1.04
CA SER A 42 -8.37 -3.03 1.99
C SER A 42 -7.84 -2.90 3.42
N LYS A 43 -8.62 -2.26 4.30
CA LYS A 43 -8.24 -2.10 5.72
C LYS A 43 -7.86 -3.44 6.36
N GLU A 44 -8.62 -4.48 6.08
CA GLU A 44 -8.41 -5.84 6.59
C GLU A 44 -7.07 -6.42 6.15
N GLN A 45 -6.67 -6.20 4.89
CA GLN A 45 -5.39 -6.67 4.37
C GLN A 45 -4.23 -5.88 5.00
N MET A 46 -4.40 -4.58 5.18
CA MET A 46 -3.41 -3.75 5.87
C MET A 46 -3.28 -4.15 7.35
N GLN A 47 -4.36 -4.58 7.99
CA GLN A 47 -4.33 -5.10 9.37
C GLN A 47 -3.58 -6.43 9.50
N ARG A 48 -3.52 -7.24 8.43
CA ARG A 48 -2.73 -8.48 8.42
C ARG A 48 -1.23 -8.23 8.28
N LEU A 49 -0.83 -7.05 7.79
CA LEU A 49 0.56 -6.59 7.76
C LEU A 49 0.99 -6.06 9.14
N THR A 50 0.95 -6.95 10.14
CA THR A 50 1.13 -6.58 11.57
C THR A 50 2.53 -6.10 11.92
N PHE A 51 3.53 -6.40 11.09
CA PHE A 51 4.93 -6.04 11.33
C PHE A 51 5.43 -4.87 10.47
N ILE A 52 4.55 -4.20 9.72
CA ILE A 52 4.94 -3.05 8.90
C ILE A 52 5.44 -1.92 9.80
N LYS A 53 6.66 -1.47 9.53
CA LYS A 53 7.33 -0.35 10.19
C LYS A 53 7.40 0.87 9.27
N GLU A 54 7.52 0.61 7.97
CA GLU A 54 7.70 1.65 6.97
C GLU A 54 6.76 1.43 5.79
N LEU A 55 5.94 2.42 5.48
CA LEU A 55 5.07 2.48 4.31
C LEU A 55 5.29 3.82 3.63
N SER A 56 5.89 3.79 2.45
CA SER A 56 6.20 5.00 1.69
C SER A 56 5.63 4.88 0.29
N ILE A 57 4.88 5.91 -0.11
CA ILE A 57 4.20 5.95 -1.40
C ILE A 57 4.44 7.31 -2.04
N TRP A 58 5.07 7.33 -3.23
CA TRP A 58 5.38 8.56 -3.96
C TRP A 58 5.16 8.36 -5.46
N GLU A 59 5.01 9.46 -6.21
CA GLU A 59 4.81 9.40 -7.68
C GLU A 59 3.65 8.47 -8.11
N CYS A 60 2.58 8.41 -7.31
CA CYS A 60 1.35 7.68 -7.63
C CYS A 60 0.18 8.68 -7.76
N PRO A 61 0.06 9.40 -8.90
CA PRO A 61 -0.82 10.55 -9.05
C PRO A 61 -2.31 10.23 -8.89
N HIS A 62 -2.76 9.04 -9.30
CA HIS A 62 -4.16 8.64 -9.22
C HIS A 62 -4.54 7.95 -7.90
N LEU A 63 -3.58 7.81 -6.97
CA LEU A 63 -3.84 7.14 -5.71
C LEU A 63 -4.79 7.98 -4.87
N LYS A 64 -6.02 7.48 -4.68
CA LYS A 64 -6.97 8.12 -3.78
C LYS A 64 -6.44 8.01 -2.36
N LYS A 65 -5.97 9.13 -1.82
CA LYS A 65 -5.67 9.24 -0.40
C LYS A 65 -6.94 8.85 0.35
N ARG A 66 -6.81 7.88 1.25
CA ARG A 66 -7.88 7.55 2.17
C ARG A 66 -7.93 8.69 3.19
N CYS A 67 -8.71 9.73 2.90
CA CYS A 67 -8.96 10.79 3.85
C CYS A 67 -9.67 10.19 5.07
N SER A 68 -8.96 10.11 6.18
CA SER A 68 -9.59 10.01 7.50
C SER A 68 -10.16 11.39 7.80
N SER A 69 -11.38 11.66 7.36
CA SER A 69 -12.15 12.79 7.92
C SER A 69 -12.51 12.45 9.37
N SER A 70 -11.57 12.60 10.29
CA SER A 70 -11.92 12.97 11.66
C SER A 70 -12.15 14.48 11.65
N SER A 71 -13.32 14.89 11.18
CA SER A 71 -13.85 16.21 11.50
C SER A 71 -14.12 16.20 13.00
N SER A 72 -13.29 16.92 13.73
CA SER A 72 -13.47 17.20 15.15
C SER A 72 -14.81 17.88 15.41
N ARG A 73 -15.61 17.35 16.33
CA ARG A 73 -16.27 18.05 17.44
C ARG A 73 -16.94 17.04 18.36
#